data_AF-A0A6G0Q5Y0-F1
#
_entry.id   AF-A0A6G0Q5Y0-F1
#
_cell.length_a   1.000
_cell.length_b   1.000
_cell.length_c   1.000
_cell.angle_alpha   90.00
_cell.angle_beta   90.00
_cell.angle_gamma   90.00
#
_symmetry.space_group_name_H-M   'P 1'
#
loop_
_entity.id
_entity.type
_entity.pdbx_description
1 polymer ?
#
loop_
_entity_poly.entity_id
_entity_poly.type
_entity_poly.pdbx_seq_one_letter_code
_entity_poly.pdbx_strand_id
1 'polypeptide(L)'
;QLYIRHQAGDIADALELNSIPASVTERLDPLRISFDDLPGLVQRALIWDSGFAISPDNDPVQIWTMENHTMASISVPQENVAEVNCTVLECPQPNGEPAYSSQYCTGSQILNVSRCVADTFEDSGASGFLGVMWSTGGNANMTPHMRLRDHSWIEPTTGAAYELYAIHTVSSADDPTWNQCPANDGYSSLIVPCHKRSEFTDSEIAAMTKPAGSDWVTDWLRAEFAARTPRFNKLLLIPIVLGSLVVVSVVGFVRFYLKRRAKRRKEQMPGDNEDFSHYYGAGESYDAVTSPGMNTDPNFGVSSSSHYESVGSNQTLGILLRSPHLQGNRIPYDNLIFESELSRGASGVVWLC
;
A
#
# COMPACT_ATOMS: atom_id res chain seq x y z
N GLN A 1 -1.68 6.88 -19.33
CA GLN A 1 -2.56 7.92 -18.76
C GLN A 1 -2.13 8.34 -17.36
N LEU A 2 -2.26 7.49 -16.33
CA LEU A 2 -2.03 7.83 -14.90
C LEU A 2 -0.77 8.68 -14.61
N TYR A 3 0.40 8.27 -15.10
CA TYR A 3 1.64 9.05 -15.00
C TYR A 3 1.54 10.48 -15.58
N ILE A 4 0.88 10.65 -16.73
CA ILE A 4 0.74 11.96 -17.39
C ILE A 4 -0.13 12.89 -16.54
N ARG A 5 -1.20 12.36 -15.91
CA ARG A 5 -2.03 13.12 -14.96
C ARG A 5 -1.25 13.49 -13.70
N HIS A 6 -0.47 12.55 -13.14
CA HIS A 6 0.42 12.82 -12.01
C HIS A 6 1.46 13.92 -12.33
N GLN A 7 2.12 13.87 -13.49
CA GLN A 7 3.06 14.92 -13.94
C GLN A 7 2.38 16.26 -14.24
N ALA A 8 1.08 16.27 -14.56
CA ALA A 8 0.29 17.49 -14.70
C ALA A 8 -0.18 18.06 -13.34
N GLY A 9 0.09 17.37 -12.23
CA GLY A 9 -0.29 17.79 -10.88
C GLY A 9 -1.72 17.41 -10.48
N ASP A 10 -2.38 16.52 -11.24
CA ASP A 10 -3.69 16.00 -10.87
C ASP A 10 -3.61 15.11 -9.61
N ILE A 11 -4.70 15.10 -8.85
CA ILE A 11 -4.86 14.26 -7.66
C ILE A 11 -6.02 13.28 -7.93
N ALA A 12 -5.89 12.08 -7.39
CA ALA A 12 -6.98 11.12 -7.26
C ALA A 12 -6.91 10.50 -5.86
N ASP A 13 -8.07 10.14 -5.33
CA ASP A 13 -8.22 9.49 -4.02
C ASP A 13 -7.40 8.20 -3.95
N ALA A 14 -7.03 7.76 -2.75
CA ALA A 14 -6.35 6.48 -2.57
C ALA A 14 -7.14 5.31 -3.19
N LEU A 15 -6.48 4.19 -3.43
CA LEU A 15 -7.19 2.92 -3.61
C LEU A 15 -7.56 2.37 -2.24
N GLU A 16 -8.85 2.36 -1.93
CA GLU A 16 -9.39 1.47 -0.90
C GLU A 16 -9.19 0.03 -1.41
N LEU A 17 -8.39 -0.75 -0.69
CA LEU A 17 -8.11 -2.16 -0.98
C LEU A 17 -8.22 -2.97 0.30
N ASN A 18 -8.88 -4.12 0.26
CA ASN A 18 -8.97 -5.02 1.42
C ASN A 18 -7.60 -5.61 1.81
N SER A 19 -6.69 -5.71 0.84
CA SER A 19 -5.29 -6.10 1.05
C SER A 19 -4.38 -5.57 -0.08
N ILE A 20 -3.09 -5.43 0.21
CA ILE A 20 -2.06 -5.12 -0.79
C ILE A 20 -1.45 -6.45 -1.27
N PRO A 21 -1.36 -6.74 -2.58
CA PRO A 21 -0.81 -8.01 -3.05
C PRO A 21 0.67 -8.18 -2.69
N ALA A 22 1.08 -9.40 -2.31
CA ALA A 22 2.45 -9.67 -1.87
C ALA A 22 3.52 -9.23 -2.90
N SER A 23 3.28 -9.46 -4.20
CA SER A 23 4.19 -9.05 -5.28
C SER A 23 4.27 -7.52 -5.48
N VAL A 24 3.29 -6.76 -5.02
CA VAL A 24 3.34 -5.29 -4.98
C VAL A 24 4.23 -4.84 -3.83
N THR A 25 4.08 -5.44 -2.64
CA THR A 25 4.94 -5.17 -1.48
C THR A 25 6.40 -5.55 -1.73
N GLU A 26 6.66 -6.77 -2.25
CA GLU A 26 8.00 -7.25 -2.63
C GLU A 26 8.72 -6.33 -3.63
N ARG A 27 7.96 -5.60 -4.45
CA ARG A 27 8.46 -4.63 -5.42
C ARG A 27 8.75 -3.26 -4.81
N LEU A 28 8.03 -2.87 -3.75
CA LEU A 28 8.24 -1.62 -3.02
C LEU A 28 9.31 -1.72 -1.92
N ASP A 29 9.48 -2.88 -1.29
CA ASP A 29 10.45 -3.11 -0.21
C ASP A 29 11.90 -2.69 -0.56
N PRO A 30 12.47 -3.01 -1.74
CA PRO A 30 13.82 -2.55 -2.14
C PRO A 30 13.94 -1.02 -2.25
N LEU A 31 12.82 -0.32 -2.47
CA LEU A 31 12.72 1.13 -2.58
C LEU A 31 12.43 1.80 -1.22
N ARG A 32 11.98 1.03 -0.22
CA ARG A 32 11.44 1.48 1.08
C ARG A 32 10.34 2.51 0.92
N ILE A 33 9.29 2.11 0.21
CA ILE A 33 8.06 2.88 -0.03
C ILE A 33 6.92 2.11 0.65
N SER A 34 6.07 2.77 1.44
CA SER A 34 4.76 2.18 1.78
C SER A 34 3.80 2.39 0.62
N PHE A 35 2.92 1.43 0.35
CA PHE A 35 1.86 1.61 -0.65
C PHE A 35 0.94 2.78 -0.29
N ASP A 36 0.67 2.96 1.00
CA ASP A 36 -0.23 4.00 1.52
C ASP A 36 0.38 5.41 1.47
N ASP A 37 1.71 5.53 1.36
CA ASP A 37 2.43 6.80 1.16
C ASP A 37 2.38 7.28 -0.31
N LEU A 38 1.91 6.44 -1.24
CA LEU A 38 1.84 6.78 -2.67
C LEU A 38 0.54 7.53 -3.01
N PRO A 39 0.59 8.59 -3.85
CA PRO A 39 -0.62 9.23 -4.35
C PRO A 39 -1.52 8.25 -5.13
N GLY A 40 -2.84 8.44 -5.10
CA GLY A 40 -3.81 7.51 -5.68
C GLY A 40 -3.64 7.20 -7.17
N LEU A 41 -3.07 8.13 -7.97
CA LEU A 41 -2.68 7.89 -9.36
C LEU A 41 -1.51 6.91 -9.50
N VAL A 42 -0.56 6.96 -8.56
CA VAL A 42 0.64 6.12 -8.52
C VAL A 42 0.30 4.74 -7.97
N GLN A 43 -0.56 4.67 -6.95
CA GLN A 43 -1.16 3.41 -6.48
C GLN A 43 -1.87 2.66 -7.63
N ARG A 44 -2.74 3.35 -8.39
CA ARG A 44 -3.39 2.78 -9.58
C ARG A 44 -2.37 2.31 -10.62
N ALA A 45 -1.34 3.10 -10.89
CA ALA A 45 -0.34 2.73 -11.89
C ALA A 45 0.47 1.49 -11.47
N LEU A 46 0.81 1.38 -10.19
CA LEU A 46 1.52 0.25 -9.59
C LEU A 46 0.67 -1.03 -9.57
N ILE A 47 -0.60 -0.95 -9.20
CA ILE A 47 -1.55 -2.08 -9.23
C ILE A 47 -1.72 -2.60 -10.66
N TRP A 48 -2.00 -1.71 -11.62
CA TRP A 48 -2.14 -2.07 -13.04
C TRP A 48 -0.89 -2.79 -13.58
N ASP A 49 0.26 -2.15 -13.43
CA ASP A 49 1.53 -2.58 -14.00
C ASP A 49 2.03 -3.89 -13.36
N SER A 50 1.71 -4.11 -12.09
CA SER A 50 1.99 -5.38 -11.37
C SER A 50 1.00 -6.51 -11.68
N GLY A 51 0.05 -6.31 -12.60
CA GLY A 51 -0.85 -7.35 -13.08
C GLY A 51 -2.12 -7.54 -12.27
N PHE A 52 -2.71 -6.47 -11.73
CA PHE A 52 -3.94 -6.54 -10.95
C PHE A 52 -5.02 -5.60 -11.51
N ALA A 53 -6.27 -6.05 -11.37
CA ALA A 53 -7.48 -5.25 -11.50
C ALA A 53 -8.28 -5.39 -10.19
N ILE A 54 -9.29 -4.56 -9.94
CA ILE A 54 -9.98 -4.47 -8.65
C ILE A 54 -11.42 -4.99 -8.75
N SER A 55 -11.83 -5.91 -7.87
CA SER A 55 -13.21 -6.41 -7.78
C SER A 55 -14.19 -5.30 -7.36
N PRO A 56 -15.52 -5.47 -7.53
CA PRO A 56 -16.52 -4.56 -6.97
C PRO A 56 -16.42 -4.39 -5.44
N ASP A 57 -15.90 -5.40 -4.74
CA ASP A 57 -15.73 -5.42 -3.28
C ASP A 57 -14.33 -4.97 -2.81
N ASN A 58 -13.57 -4.26 -3.67
CA ASN A 58 -12.23 -3.72 -3.38
C ASN A 58 -11.09 -4.74 -3.14
N ASP A 59 -11.20 -5.97 -3.68
CA ASP A 59 -10.10 -6.93 -3.71
C ASP A 59 -9.23 -6.78 -4.98
N PRO A 60 -7.89 -6.79 -4.88
CA PRO A 60 -7.03 -6.89 -6.05
C PRO A 60 -7.02 -8.33 -6.61
N VAL A 61 -7.61 -8.50 -7.78
CA VAL A 61 -7.71 -9.76 -8.53
C VAL A 61 -6.51 -9.89 -9.47
N GLN A 62 -5.85 -11.05 -9.46
CA GLN A 62 -4.71 -11.33 -10.33
C GLN A 62 -5.16 -11.40 -11.80
N ILE A 63 -4.43 -10.71 -12.67
CA ILE A 63 -4.47 -10.86 -14.12
C ILE A 63 -3.26 -11.67 -14.58
N TRP A 64 -3.47 -12.63 -15.47
CA TRP A 64 -2.43 -13.23 -16.31
C TRP A 64 -2.58 -12.70 -17.73
N THR A 65 -1.46 -12.44 -18.40
CA THR A 65 -1.46 -12.02 -19.80
C THR A 65 -1.15 -13.22 -20.71
N MET A 66 -1.90 -13.30 -21.80
CA MET A 66 -1.80 -14.40 -22.77
C MET A 66 -0.70 -14.09 -23.79
N GLU A 67 -0.08 -15.16 -24.32
CA GLU A 67 1.04 -15.07 -25.26
C GLU A 67 2.17 -14.15 -24.75
N ASN A 68 2.67 -13.24 -25.60
CA ASN A 68 3.71 -12.26 -25.29
C ASN A 68 3.14 -10.88 -24.90
N HIS A 69 1.85 -10.78 -24.52
CA HIS A 69 1.26 -9.51 -24.12
C HIS A 69 1.67 -9.10 -22.70
N THR A 70 1.62 -7.79 -22.45
CA THR A 70 1.84 -7.16 -21.13
C THR A 70 0.59 -6.37 -20.72
N MET A 71 0.52 -5.92 -19.47
CA MET A 71 -0.56 -5.04 -19.01
C MET A 71 -0.65 -3.71 -19.80
N ALA A 72 0.41 -3.31 -20.51
CA ALA A 72 0.39 -2.17 -21.42
C ALA A 72 -0.17 -2.49 -22.83
N SER A 73 -0.48 -3.76 -23.14
CA SER A 73 -0.89 -4.23 -24.47
C SER A 73 -2.06 -5.23 -24.49
N ILE A 74 -2.71 -5.50 -23.35
CA ILE A 74 -3.88 -6.41 -23.29
C ILE A 74 -5.15 -5.80 -23.90
N SER A 75 -5.18 -4.50 -24.17
CA SER A 75 -6.27 -3.90 -24.94
C SER A 75 -6.39 -4.56 -26.31
N VAL A 76 -7.60 -4.98 -26.66
CA VAL A 76 -7.91 -5.64 -27.93
C VAL A 76 -8.17 -4.56 -29.00
N PRO A 77 -7.46 -4.56 -30.15
CA PRO A 77 -7.70 -3.65 -31.26
C PRO A 77 -9.05 -3.87 -31.95
N GLN A 78 -9.57 -2.83 -32.62
CA GLN A 78 -10.88 -2.87 -33.27
C GLN A 78 -10.92 -3.81 -34.48
N GLU A 79 -9.78 -3.97 -35.16
CA GLU A 79 -9.58 -4.93 -36.24
C GLU A 79 -9.73 -6.38 -35.75
N ASN A 80 -9.15 -6.75 -34.61
CA ASN A 80 -9.29 -8.09 -34.04
C ASN A 80 -10.74 -8.42 -33.65
N VAL A 81 -11.50 -7.43 -33.13
CA VAL A 81 -12.93 -7.60 -32.82
C VAL A 81 -13.77 -7.80 -34.09
N ALA A 82 -13.38 -7.20 -35.21
CA ALA A 82 -14.02 -7.46 -36.50
C ALA A 82 -13.67 -8.85 -37.06
N GLU A 83 -12.44 -9.35 -36.86
CA GLU A 83 -12.00 -10.68 -37.30
C GLU A 83 -12.82 -11.83 -36.68
N VAL A 84 -13.26 -11.68 -35.42
CA VAL A 84 -14.16 -12.66 -34.75
C VAL A 84 -15.63 -12.53 -35.14
N ASN A 85 -15.95 -11.73 -36.17
CA ASN A 85 -17.31 -11.45 -36.65
C ASN A 85 -18.21 -10.77 -35.61
N CYS A 86 -17.64 -9.96 -34.72
CA CYS A 86 -18.41 -9.08 -33.85
C CYS A 86 -18.66 -7.73 -34.53
N THR A 87 -19.86 -7.19 -34.36
CA THR A 87 -20.17 -5.84 -34.83
C THR A 87 -19.81 -4.81 -33.78
N VAL A 88 -19.38 -3.64 -34.24
CA VAL A 88 -18.99 -2.52 -33.38
C VAL A 88 -19.98 -1.35 -33.54
N LEU A 89 -20.35 -0.76 -32.42
CA LEU A 89 -21.04 0.53 -32.38
C LEU A 89 -19.97 1.62 -32.39
N GLU A 90 -20.06 2.58 -33.31
CA GLU A 90 -19.21 3.77 -33.30
C GLU A 90 -19.79 4.81 -32.31
N CYS A 91 -18.93 5.31 -31.44
CA CYS A 91 -19.23 6.34 -30.44
C CYS A 91 -18.30 7.55 -30.67
N PRO A 92 -18.75 8.57 -31.43
CA PRO A 92 -17.96 9.78 -31.68
C PRO A 92 -17.69 10.57 -30.38
N GLN A 93 -16.43 10.94 -30.15
CA GLN A 93 -16.01 11.64 -28.92
C GLN A 93 -15.84 13.16 -29.16
N PRO A 94 -15.90 14.02 -28.12
CA PRO A 94 -15.80 15.48 -28.25
C PRO A 94 -14.50 16.02 -28.86
N ASN A 95 -13.42 15.23 -28.86
CA ASN A 95 -12.15 15.58 -29.51
C ASN A 95 -12.14 15.30 -31.02
N GLY A 96 -13.15 14.63 -31.56
CA GLY A 96 -13.23 14.22 -32.97
C GLY A 96 -12.54 12.88 -33.29
N GLU A 97 -11.93 12.22 -32.30
CA GLU A 97 -11.35 10.88 -32.48
C GLU A 97 -12.45 9.82 -32.28
N PRO A 98 -12.59 8.84 -33.19
CA PRO A 98 -13.59 7.79 -33.05
C PRO A 98 -13.27 6.87 -31.87
N ALA A 99 -14.32 6.43 -31.17
CA ALA A 99 -14.28 5.30 -30.28
C ALA A 99 -15.29 4.24 -30.72
N TYR A 100 -15.08 3.01 -30.28
CA TYR A 100 -15.88 1.86 -30.68
C TYR A 100 -16.24 1.02 -29.46
N SER A 101 -17.41 0.39 -29.46
CA SER A 101 -17.86 -0.56 -28.44
C SER A 101 -18.48 -1.82 -29.04
N SER A 102 -18.48 -2.92 -28.30
CA SER A 102 -19.07 -4.20 -28.74
C SER A 102 -20.59 -4.09 -28.83
N GLN A 103 -21.16 -4.28 -30.02
CA GLN A 103 -22.61 -4.24 -30.24
C GLN A 103 -23.21 -5.66 -30.26
N TYR A 104 -23.21 -6.35 -31.39
CA TYR A 104 -23.63 -7.75 -31.48
C TYR A 104 -22.38 -8.63 -31.50
N CYS A 105 -22.13 -9.31 -30.37
CA CYS A 105 -20.95 -10.13 -30.13
C CYS A 105 -21.29 -11.15 -29.03
N THR A 106 -21.01 -12.44 -29.24
CA THR A 106 -21.18 -13.45 -28.18
C THR A 106 -19.92 -13.55 -27.30
N GLY A 107 -20.06 -14.06 -26.08
CA GLY A 107 -18.92 -14.22 -25.17
C GLY A 107 -17.79 -15.05 -25.78
N SER A 108 -18.12 -16.16 -26.42
CA SER A 108 -17.12 -17.00 -27.12
C SER A 108 -16.45 -16.31 -28.30
N GLN A 109 -17.08 -15.31 -28.95
CA GLN A 109 -16.42 -14.54 -30.01
C GLN A 109 -15.43 -13.53 -29.43
N ILE A 110 -15.82 -12.73 -28.43
CA ILE A 110 -14.92 -11.72 -27.87
C ILE A 110 -13.73 -12.36 -27.14
N LEU A 111 -13.94 -13.51 -26.50
CA LEU A 111 -12.88 -14.27 -25.84
C LEU A 111 -11.82 -14.82 -26.82
N ASN A 112 -12.18 -15.14 -28.07
CA ASN A 112 -11.20 -15.59 -29.09
C ASN A 112 -10.13 -14.54 -29.44
N VAL A 113 -10.33 -13.27 -29.05
CA VAL A 113 -9.34 -12.19 -29.19
C VAL A 113 -8.98 -11.52 -27.85
N SER A 114 -9.39 -12.14 -26.74
CA SER A 114 -8.91 -11.79 -25.39
C SER A 114 -7.39 -11.94 -25.30
N ARG A 115 -6.79 -11.12 -24.43
CA ARG A 115 -5.34 -11.12 -24.16
C ARG A 115 -5.03 -11.35 -22.68
N CYS A 116 -6.04 -11.66 -21.88
CA CYS A 116 -5.93 -11.82 -20.45
C CYS A 116 -6.86 -12.90 -19.89
N VAL A 117 -6.47 -13.43 -18.74
CA VAL A 117 -7.30 -14.21 -17.84
C VAL A 117 -7.31 -13.50 -16.49
N ALA A 118 -8.46 -13.31 -15.87
CA ALA A 118 -8.59 -12.77 -14.52
C ALA A 118 -8.94 -13.89 -13.53
N ASP A 119 -8.40 -13.81 -12.32
CA ASP A 119 -8.71 -14.74 -11.23
C ASP A 119 -10.20 -14.65 -10.82
N THR A 120 -10.66 -15.62 -10.05
CA THR A 120 -12.07 -15.72 -9.64
C THR A 120 -12.38 -14.64 -8.60
N PHE A 121 -13.43 -13.86 -8.86
CA PHE A 121 -14.00 -12.88 -7.92
C PHE A 121 -15.54 -12.90 -8.02
N GLU A 122 -16.20 -12.32 -7.03
CA GLU A 122 -17.65 -12.15 -7.01
C GLU A 122 -18.05 -10.74 -7.48
N ASP A 123 -19.14 -10.64 -8.26
CA ASP A 123 -19.79 -9.38 -8.61
C ASP A 123 -21.29 -9.53 -8.34
N SER A 124 -21.73 -9.09 -7.16
CA SER A 124 -23.14 -9.14 -6.76
C SER A 124 -24.06 -8.31 -7.67
N GLY A 125 -23.50 -7.39 -8.46
CA GLY A 125 -24.19 -6.56 -9.45
C GLY A 125 -24.07 -7.05 -10.89
N ALA A 126 -23.53 -8.26 -11.15
CA ALA A 126 -23.42 -8.83 -12.49
C ALA A 126 -24.70 -9.52 -12.99
N SER A 127 -25.59 -9.94 -12.09
CA SER A 127 -26.79 -10.71 -12.43
C SER A 127 -27.74 -9.92 -13.35
N GLY A 128 -27.70 -10.22 -14.66
CA GLY A 128 -28.45 -9.49 -15.69
C GLY A 128 -27.77 -8.21 -16.20
N PHE A 129 -26.48 -8.01 -15.94
CA PHE A 129 -25.71 -6.87 -16.43
C PHE A 129 -25.42 -7.01 -17.94
N LEU A 130 -26.34 -6.53 -18.77
CA LEU A 130 -26.13 -6.34 -20.21
C LEU A 130 -25.29 -5.08 -20.45
N GLY A 131 -24.02 -5.15 -20.08
CA GLY A 131 -23.02 -4.10 -20.28
C GLY A 131 -22.32 -4.19 -21.64
N VAL A 132 -21.38 -3.27 -21.86
CA VAL A 132 -20.39 -3.37 -22.94
C VAL A 132 -19.22 -4.24 -22.46
N MET A 133 -18.82 -5.23 -23.27
CA MET A 133 -17.75 -6.20 -22.94
C MET A 133 -16.37 -5.79 -23.47
N TRP A 134 -16.35 -4.94 -24.50
CA TRP A 134 -15.15 -4.36 -25.09
C TRP A 134 -15.45 -2.96 -25.61
N SER A 135 -14.53 -2.02 -25.38
CA SER A 135 -14.57 -0.70 -26.01
C SER A 135 -13.22 -0.02 -26.02
N THR A 136 -13.08 0.95 -26.94
CA THR A 136 -11.93 1.85 -27.08
C THR A 136 -12.33 3.29 -26.78
N GLY A 137 -11.36 4.21 -26.83
CA GLY A 137 -11.54 5.61 -26.46
C GLY A 137 -11.09 5.91 -25.03
N GLY A 138 -11.47 7.09 -24.54
CA GLY A 138 -11.08 7.58 -23.22
C GLY A 138 -10.95 9.10 -23.19
N ASN A 139 -11.53 9.75 -22.19
CA ASN A 139 -11.20 11.14 -21.88
C ASN A 139 -9.74 11.19 -21.40
N ALA A 140 -8.86 11.84 -22.15
CA ALA A 140 -7.43 11.95 -21.80
C ALA A 140 -7.18 12.61 -20.41
N ASN A 141 -8.16 13.36 -19.89
CA ASN A 141 -8.12 14.02 -18.59
C ASN A 141 -8.81 13.23 -17.45
N MET A 142 -9.44 12.09 -17.70
CA MET A 142 -9.99 11.28 -16.60
C MET A 142 -8.89 10.60 -15.78
N THR A 143 -9.22 10.19 -14.56
CA THR A 143 -8.47 9.16 -13.82
C THR A 143 -9.06 7.80 -14.18
N PRO A 144 -8.35 6.93 -14.93
CA PRO A 144 -8.87 5.60 -15.25
C PRO A 144 -8.93 4.73 -13.99
N HIS A 145 -10.06 4.05 -13.83
CA HIS A 145 -10.23 2.92 -12.92
C HIS A 145 -9.63 1.64 -13.54
N MET A 146 -9.66 0.55 -12.78
CA MET A 146 -9.23 -0.79 -13.21
C MET A 146 -10.26 -1.82 -12.70
N ARG A 147 -11.54 -1.46 -12.76
CA ARG A 147 -12.62 -2.17 -12.07
C ARG A 147 -13.05 -3.37 -12.89
N LEU A 148 -13.12 -4.54 -12.27
CA LEU A 148 -13.62 -5.74 -12.90
C LEU A 148 -15.15 -5.77 -12.93
N ARG A 149 -15.68 -6.48 -13.93
CA ARG A 149 -17.08 -6.87 -14.09
C ARG A 149 -17.15 -8.34 -14.47
N ASP A 150 -18.12 -9.05 -13.90
CA ASP A 150 -18.61 -10.30 -14.48
C ASP A 150 -19.73 -9.95 -15.47
N HIS A 151 -19.65 -10.50 -16.69
CA HIS A 151 -20.66 -10.40 -17.72
C HIS A 151 -21.25 -11.80 -17.95
N SER A 152 -22.26 -12.14 -17.15
CA SER A 152 -22.97 -13.43 -17.20
C SER A 152 -24.39 -13.25 -17.74
N TRP A 153 -24.74 -13.91 -18.84
CA TRP A 153 -26.08 -13.86 -19.42
C TRP A 153 -26.48 -15.15 -20.13
N ILE A 154 -27.79 -15.29 -20.39
CA ILE A 154 -28.35 -16.31 -21.28
C ILE A 154 -28.82 -15.59 -22.54
N GLU A 155 -28.29 -15.99 -23.69
CA GLU A 155 -28.65 -15.44 -25.00
C GLU A 155 -30.12 -15.74 -25.32
N PRO A 156 -31.01 -14.74 -25.39
CA PRO A 156 -32.45 -14.96 -25.54
C PRO A 156 -32.87 -15.70 -26.81
N THR A 157 -32.07 -15.64 -27.88
CA THR A 157 -32.39 -16.27 -29.17
C THR A 157 -31.94 -17.72 -29.30
N THR A 158 -30.93 -18.16 -28.53
CA THR A 158 -30.35 -19.52 -28.63
C THR A 158 -30.47 -20.34 -27.35
N GLY A 159 -30.66 -19.69 -26.19
CA GLY A 159 -30.59 -20.33 -24.88
C GLY A 159 -29.17 -20.67 -24.42
N ALA A 160 -28.13 -20.26 -25.14
CA ALA A 160 -26.74 -20.44 -24.72
C ALA A 160 -26.42 -19.53 -23.53
N ALA A 161 -25.78 -20.07 -22.50
CA ALA A 161 -25.18 -19.27 -21.43
C ALA A 161 -23.80 -18.78 -21.86
N TYR A 162 -23.50 -17.51 -21.61
CA TYR A 162 -22.19 -16.90 -21.77
C TYR A 162 -21.76 -16.26 -20.46
N GLU A 163 -20.46 -16.32 -20.20
CA GLU A 163 -19.83 -15.82 -18.99
C GLU A 163 -18.41 -15.38 -19.36
N LEU A 164 -17.98 -14.21 -18.91
CA LEU A 164 -16.62 -13.69 -19.06
C LEU A 164 -16.35 -12.54 -18.08
N TYR A 165 -15.08 -12.19 -17.90
CA TYR A 165 -14.67 -11.03 -17.12
C TYR A 165 -14.29 -9.85 -18.03
N ALA A 166 -14.49 -8.63 -17.56
CA ALA A 166 -14.03 -7.43 -18.26
C ALA A 166 -13.44 -6.40 -17.29
N ILE A 167 -12.38 -5.72 -17.70
CA ILE A 167 -11.76 -4.61 -16.96
C ILE A 167 -12.30 -3.30 -17.53
N HIS A 168 -13.05 -2.57 -16.73
CA HIS A 168 -13.65 -1.27 -17.03
C HIS A 168 -12.81 -0.12 -16.45
N THR A 169 -12.52 0.88 -17.27
CA THR A 169 -11.74 2.06 -16.86
C THR A 169 -12.58 3.21 -16.25
N VAL A 170 -13.89 3.03 -16.09
CA VAL A 170 -14.83 4.01 -15.50
C VAL A 170 -15.55 3.46 -14.26
N SER A 171 -16.28 4.33 -13.54
CA SER A 171 -17.19 3.91 -12.46
C SER A 171 -18.37 3.09 -13.01
N SER A 172 -19.07 2.35 -12.15
CA SER A 172 -20.27 1.61 -12.57
C SER A 172 -21.49 2.51 -12.85
N ALA A 173 -21.41 3.82 -12.57
CA ALA A 173 -22.45 4.80 -12.92
C ALA A 173 -22.20 5.46 -14.29
N ASP A 174 -20.98 5.37 -14.81
CA ASP A 174 -20.56 5.89 -16.12
C ASP A 174 -20.45 4.77 -17.19
N ASP A 175 -20.54 3.50 -16.77
CA ASP A 175 -20.59 2.34 -17.67
C ASP A 175 -21.76 2.47 -18.68
N PRO A 176 -21.51 2.48 -19.99
CA PRO A 176 -22.58 2.41 -20.97
C PRO A 176 -23.28 1.04 -20.91
N THR A 177 -24.62 1.06 -20.89
CA THR A 177 -25.41 -0.15 -21.13
C THR A 177 -25.25 -0.63 -22.59
N TRP A 178 -25.52 -1.90 -22.83
CA TRP A 178 -25.45 -2.50 -24.15
C TRP A 178 -26.17 -1.67 -25.24
N ASN A 179 -25.53 -1.55 -26.41
CA ASN A 179 -26.01 -0.78 -27.56
C ASN A 179 -26.26 0.71 -27.27
N GLN A 180 -25.53 1.30 -26.33
CA GLN A 180 -25.49 2.74 -26.09
C GLN A 180 -24.04 3.27 -26.09
N CYS A 181 -23.88 4.52 -26.48
CA CYS A 181 -22.65 5.28 -26.21
C CYS A 181 -22.80 6.01 -24.87
N PRO A 182 -21.70 6.23 -24.12
CA PRO A 182 -21.77 6.88 -22.82
C PRO A 182 -22.34 8.30 -22.91
N ALA A 183 -23.18 8.65 -21.92
CA ALA A 183 -23.91 9.91 -21.86
C ALA A 183 -23.17 11.01 -21.05
N ASN A 184 -22.24 10.60 -20.18
CA ASN A 184 -21.46 11.51 -19.35
C ASN A 184 -20.21 11.96 -20.11
N ASP A 185 -19.95 13.28 -20.11
CA ASP A 185 -18.89 14.03 -20.81
C ASP A 185 -18.68 13.82 -22.33
N GLY A 186 -19.22 12.75 -22.90
CA GLY A 186 -19.20 12.39 -24.31
C GLY A 186 -18.05 11.45 -24.71
N TYR A 187 -17.09 11.17 -23.82
CA TYR A 187 -16.00 10.25 -24.13
C TYR A 187 -16.38 8.79 -23.86
N SER A 188 -15.87 7.91 -24.71
CA SER A 188 -15.90 6.47 -24.46
C SER A 188 -14.90 6.09 -23.36
N SER A 189 -14.97 4.84 -22.89
CA SER A 189 -14.01 4.25 -21.97
C SER A 189 -13.28 3.08 -22.61
N LEU A 190 -12.10 2.74 -22.09
CA LEU A 190 -11.47 1.46 -22.40
C LEU A 190 -12.14 0.37 -21.57
N ILE A 191 -12.63 -0.68 -22.25
CA ILE A 191 -13.09 -1.93 -21.62
C ILE A 191 -12.31 -3.08 -22.25
N VAL A 192 -11.61 -3.87 -21.42
CA VAL A 192 -10.76 -4.99 -21.85
C VAL A 192 -11.40 -6.32 -21.44
N PRO A 193 -11.81 -7.17 -22.40
CA PRO A 193 -12.34 -8.51 -22.10
C PRO A 193 -11.20 -9.45 -21.67
N CYS A 194 -11.46 -10.25 -20.65
CA CYS A 194 -10.60 -11.31 -20.14
C CYS A 194 -11.40 -12.61 -19.93
N HIS A 195 -10.74 -13.77 -20.07
CA HIS A 195 -11.32 -15.04 -19.65
C HIS A 195 -11.43 -15.14 -18.12
N LYS A 196 -12.27 -16.06 -17.64
CA LYS A 196 -12.30 -16.49 -16.24
C LYS A 196 -11.22 -17.55 -15.99
N ARG A 197 -10.49 -17.43 -14.88
CA ARG A 197 -9.49 -18.40 -14.43
C ARG A 197 -10.00 -19.85 -14.33
N SER A 198 -11.31 -20.02 -14.11
CA SER A 198 -12.02 -21.31 -14.06
C SER A 198 -12.09 -22.05 -15.40
N GLU A 199 -11.83 -21.38 -16.53
CA GLU A 199 -11.81 -22.01 -17.87
C GLU A 199 -10.55 -22.86 -18.13
N PHE A 200 -9.48 -22.65 -17.34
CA PHE A 200 -8.15 -23.22 -17.59
C PHE A 200 -7.65 -24.12 -16.46
N THR A 201 -6.80 -25.08 -16.80
CA THR A 201 -6.03 -25.86 -15.82
C THR A 201 -4.90 -25.04 -15.19
N ASP A 202 -4.47 -25.44 -14.00
CA ASP A 202 -3.29 -24.87 -13.32
C ASP A 202 -2.03 -24.91 -14.20
N SER A 203 -1.90 -25.96 -15.03
CA SER A 203 -0.80 -26.13 -16.00
C SER A 203 -0.82 -25.13 -17.15
N GLU A 204 -2.00 -24.74 -17.64
CA GLU A 204 -2.13 -23.74 -18.70
C GLU A 204 -1.86 -22.34 -18.14
N ILE A 205 -2.39 -22.03 -16.96
CA ILE A 205 -2.18 -20.74 -16.28
C ILE A 205 -0.71 -20.57 -15.82
N ALA A 206 -0.05 -21.65 -15.41
CA ALA A 206 1.39 -21.64 -15.14
C ALA A 206 2.27 -21.49 -16.40
N ALA A 207 1.70 -21.65 -17.61
CA ALA A 207 2.36 -21.36 -18.88
C ALA A 207 2.03 -19.95 -19.43
N MET A 208 1.07 -19.23 -18.82
CA MET A 208 0.78 -17.83 -19.14
C MET A 208 1.69 -16.88 -18.38
N THR A 209 1.79 -15.63 -18.86
CA THR A 209 2.62 -14.62 -18.20
C THR A 209 1.90 -14.04 -16.99
N LYS A 210 2.39 -14.34 -15.79
CA LYS A 210 2.05 -13.56 -14.58
C LYS A 210 2.86 -12.26 -14.59
N PRO A 211 2.25 -11.05 -14.66
CA PRO A 211 3.01 -9.81 -14.68
C PRO A 211 3.77 -9.58 -13.37
N ALA A 212 4.99 -9.06 -13.48
CA ALA A 212 5.86 -8.75 -12.34
C ALA A 212 6.08 -7.23 -12.13
N GLY A 213 5.42 -6.39 -12.94
CA GLY A 213 5.76 -4.98 -13.09
C GLY A 213 6.77 -4.70 -14.21
N SER A 214 6.71 -3.50 -14.78
CA SER A 214 7.72 -2.98 -15.71
C SER A 214 8.89 -2.31 -14.98
N ASP A 215 10.07 -2.32 -15.61
CA ASP A 215 11.21 -1.51 -15.15
C ASP A 215 10.85 -0.02 -15.11
N TRP A 216 10.03 0.46 -16.05
CA TRP A 216 9.67 1.88 -16.17
C TRP A 216 8.86 2.42 -14.96
N VAL A 217 7.83 1.71 -14.50
CA VAL A 217 7.13 2.10 -13.25
C VAL A 217 8.05 1.96 -12.04
N THR A 218 8.94 0.95 -12.02
CA THR A 218 9.91 0.75 -10.93
C THR A 218 10.94 1.88 -10.87
N ASP A 219 11.37 2.40 -12.02
CA ASP A 219 12.29 3.52 -12.15
C ASP A 219 11.64 4.86 -11.78
N TRP A 220 10.37 5.07 -12.15
CA TRP A 220 9.57 6.22 -11.71
C TRP A 220 9.41 6.23 -10.18
N LEU A 221 9.01 5.10 -9.58
CA LEU A 221 8.93 4.93 -8.13
C LEU A 221 10.29 5.22 -7.45
N ARG A 222 11.40 4.78 -8.05
CA ARG A 222 12.75 5.05 -7.54
C ARG A 222 13.19 6.50 -7.69
N ALA A 223 12.72 7.21 -8.70
CA ALA A 223 13.08 8.60 -8.96
C ALA A 223 12.36 9.60 -8.03
N GLU A 224 11.06 9.36 -7.79
CA GLU A 224 10.19 10.32 -7.08
C GLU A 224 9.91 9.94 -5.62
N PHE A 225 9.73 8.65 -5.30
CA PHE A 225 9.18 8.21 -4.02
C PHE A 225 10.15 7.44 -3.12
N ALA A 226 11.14 6.73 -3.68
CA ALA A 226 12.05 5.90 -2.89
C ALA A 226 12.80 6.70 -1.81
N ALA A 227 12.80 6.18 -0.59
CA ALA A 227 13.41 6.83 0.55
C ALA A 227 14.90 7.05 0.31
N ARG A 228 15.29 8.32 0.09
CA ARG A 228 16.68 8.72 -0.20
C ARG A 228 17.60 8.20 0.89
N THR A 229 18.38 7.16 0.58
CA THR A 229 19.38 6.64 1.50
C THR A 229 20.30 7.80 1.92
N PRO A 230 20.49 8.05 3.23
CA PRO A 230 21.43 9.07 3.67
C PRO A 230 22.81 8.65 3.17
N ARG A 231 23.31 9.36 2.15
CA ARG A 231 24.54 9.06 1.45
C ARG A 231 25.71 9.27 2.39
N PHE A 232 26.01 8.26 3.22
CA PHE A 232 27.02 8.28 4.28
C PHE A 232 28.28 8.96 3.78
N ASN A 233 28.49 10.20 4.24
CA ASN A 233 29.49 11.06 3.66
C ASN A 233 30.86 10.52 4.07
N LYS A 234 31.62 9.96 3.10
CA LYS A 234 32.91 9.31 3.37
C LYS A 234 33.92 10.27 4.02
N LEU A 235 33.73 11.59 3.93
CA LEU A 235 34.52 12.56 4.70
C LEU A 235 34.36 12.42 6.23
N LEU A 236 33.24 11.89 6.75
CA LEU A 236 33.04 11.65 8.18
C LEU A 236 33.90 10.51 8.74
N LEU A 237 34.46 9.64 7.88
CA LEU A 237 35.45 8.64 8.29
C LEU A 237 36.85 9.25 8.51
N ILE A 238 37.16 10.38 7.86
CA ILE A 238 38.47 11.05 7.96
C ILE A 238 38.82 11.43 9.42
N PRO A 239 37.96 12.12 10.20
CA PRO A 239 38.27 12.42 11.60
C PRO A 239 38.37 11.17 12.49
N ILE A 240 37.63 10.09 12.18
CA ILE A 240 37.69 8.83 12.94
C ILE A 240 39.02 8.10 12.70
N VAL A 241 39.49 8.06 11.44
CA VAL A 241 40.79 7.48 11.08
C VAL A 241 41.94 8.33 11.62
N LEU A 242 41.88 9.66 11.51
CA LEU A 242 42.88 10.55 12.12
C LEU A 242 42.92 10.41 13.66
N GLY A 243 41.76 10.37 14.31
CA GLY A 243 41.67 10.18 15.77
C GLY A 243 42.30 8.88 16.24
N SER A 244 42.02 7.76 15.56
CA SER A 244 42.62 6.46 15.92
C SER A 244 44.13 6.42 15.68
N LEU A 245 44.65 7.06 14.62
CA LEU A 245 46.09 7.20 14.39
C LEU A 245 46.79 8.05 15.47
N VAL A 246 46.15 9.12 15.96
CA VAL A 246 46.66 9.91 17.09
C VAL A 246 46.68 9.09 18.38
N VAL A 247 45.63 8.33 18.68
CA VAL A 247 45.60 7.45 19.87
C VAL A 247 46.69 6.37 19.80
N VAL A 248 46.84 5.69 18.65
CA VAL A 248 47.86 4.65 18.45
C VAL A 248 49.28 5.21 18.59
N SER A 249 49.56 6.39 18.01
CA SER A 249 50.88 7.02 18.11
C SER A 249 51.20 7.50 19.53
N VAL A 250 50.23 8.07 20.26
CA VAL A 250 50.39 8.44 21.68
C VAL A 250 50.65 7.19 22.55
N VAL A 251 49.85 6.12 22.41
CA VAL A 251 50.05 4.86 23.17
C VAL A 251 51.40 4.22 22.84
N GLY A 252 51.81 4.25 21.57
CA GLY A 252 53.14 3.80 21.13
C GLY A 252 54.27 4.62 21.76
N PHE A 253 54.16 5.95 21.75
CA PHE A 253 55.16 6.84 22.32
C PHE A 253 55.27 6.69 23.85
N VAL A 254 54.14 6.56 24.57
CA VAL A 254 54.12 6.29 26.02
C VAL A 254 54.78 4.94 26.33
N ARG A 255 54.44 3.87 25.59
CA ARG A 255 55.09 2.56 25.77
C ARG A 255 56.60 2.61 25.47
N PHE A 256 57.02 3.38 24.47
CA PHE A 256 58.44 3.60 24.17
C PHE A 256 59.15 4.37 25.29
N TYR A 257 58.56 5.45 25.79
CA TYR A 257 59.11 6.24 26.91
C TYR A 257 59.24 5.42 28.20
N LEU A 258 58.22 4.62 28.52
CA LEU A 258 58.24 3.72 29.68
C LEU A 258 59.32 2.63 29.54
N LYS A 259 59.44 1.98 28.37
CA LYS A 259 60.54 1.03 28.08
C LYS A 259 61.92 1.70 28.19
N ARG A 260 62.08 2.92 27.67
CA ARG A 260 63.36 3.66 27.72
C ARG A 260 63.72 4.11 29.14
N ARG A 261 62.72 4.49 29.96
CA ARG A 261 62.88 4.79 31.40
C ARG A 261 63.22 3.52 32.21
N ALA A 262 62.60 2.39 31.89
CA ALA A 262 62.92 1.11 32.50
C ALA A 262 64.34 0.63 32.16
N LYS A 263 64.80 0.80 30.90
CA LYS A 263 66.18 0.47 30.52
C LYS A 263 67.20 1.34 31.28
N ARG A 264 66.98 2.67 31.33
CA ARG A 264 67.84 3.58 32.13
C ARG A 264 67.88 3.24 33.62
N ARG A 265 66.80 2.72 34.21
CA ARG A 265 66.81 2.22 35.60
C ARG A 265 67.65 0.94 35.77
N LYS A 266 67.73 0.07 34.75
CA LYS A 266 68.64 -1.10 34.77
C LYS A 266 70.11 -0.75 34.50
N GLU A 267 70.39 0.44 33.95
CA GLU A 267 71.74 0.94 33.67
C GLU A 267 72.36 1.69 34.88
N GLN A 268 71.70 1.68 36.06
CA GLN A 268 72.07 2.54 37.19
C GLN A 268 71.96 1.90 38.60
N MET A 269 72.06 0.58 38.70
CA MET A 269 72.14 -0.16 39.97
C MET A 269 73.05 -1.40 39.84
N PRO A 270 74.16 -1.47 40.59
CA PRO A 270 74.91 -2.72 40.84
C PRO A 270 74.45 -3.40 42.13
N GLY A 271 74.69 -4.71 42.26
CA GLY A 271 74.75 -5.41 43.55
C GLY A 271 73.45 -6.06 44.06
N ASP A 272 73.35 -7.36 43.78
CA ASP A 272 73.14 -8.47 44.74
C ASP A 272 71.81 -8.73 45.49
N ASN A 273 71.53 -10.04 45.61
CA ASN A 273 70.65 -10.79 46.53
C ASN A 273 69.12 -10.60 46.37
N GLU A 274 68.35 -11.66 46.06
CA GLU A 274 67.96 -12.79 46.95
C GLU A 274 67.14 -12.29 48.16
N ASP A 275 65.82 -12.28 48.04
CA ASP A 275 64.89 -13.41 48.29
C ASP A 275 64.55 -13.59 49.78
N PHE A 276 63.37 -13.09 50.18
CA PHE A 276 62.36 -13.97 50.76
C PHE A 276 60.93 -13.40 50.66
N SER A 277 59.95 -14.29 50.79
CA SER A 277 58.52 -13.96 50.94
C SER A 277 58.20 -13.44 52.35
N HIS A 278 57.10 -12.69 52.53
CA HIS A 278 55.96 -13.13 53.36
C HIS A 278 54.78 -12.13 53.35
N TYR A 279 53.71 -12.47 54.08
CA TYR A 279 52.33 -11.97 53.93
C TYR A 279 51.81 -11.34 55.25
N TYR A 280 50.65 -10.65 55.20
CA TYR A 280 49.95 -9.99 56.33
C TYR A 280 50.62 -8.70 56.88
N GLY A 281 49.91 -7.72 57.47
CA GLY A 281 48.45 -7.48 57.51
C GLY A 281 47.96 -6.59 58.68
N ALA A 282 46.89 -5.80 58.44
CA ALA A 282 46.07 -5.04 59.42
C ALA A 282 46.66 -3.80 60.14
N GLY A 283 45.75 -2.98 60.74
CA GLY A 283 45.98 -1.68 61.41
C GLY A 283 45.68 -0.47 60.49
N GLU A 284 44.58 0.30 60.60
CA GLU A 284 44.00 1.11 61.71
C GLU A 284 44.82 2.38 62.04
N SER A 285 44.26 3.57 62.31
CA SER A 285 42.87 4.10 62.36
C SER A 285 42.94 5.67 62.29
N TYR A 286 41.95 6.56 62.50
CA TYR A 286 40.60 6.57 63.11
C TYR A 286 39.71 7.70 62.50
N ASP A 287 38.39 7.61 62.71
CA ASP A 287 37.37 8.68 62.97
C ASP A 287 37.21 9.94 62.05
N ALA A 288 36.03 10.59 61.93
CA ALA A 288 34.80 10.53 62.73
C ALA A 288 33.50 10.89 61.93
N VAL A 289 32.35 10.31 62.33
CA VAL A 289 31.06 10.98 62.71
C VAL A 289 30.41 12.00 61.72
N THR A 290 29.13 11.93 61.27
CA THR A 290 27.89 11.31 61.83
C THR A 290 26.88 10.83 60.77
N SER A 291 26.04 9.86 61.16
CA SER A 291 24.70 9.47 60.61
C SER A 291 23.60 10.55 60.89
N PRO A 292 22.30 10.41 60.49
CA PRO A 292 21.50 9.24 60.06
C PRO A 292 20.75 9.44 58.71
N GLY A 293 19.88 8.55 58.17
CA GLY A 293 19.09 7.42 58.73
C GLY A 293 17.70 7.90 59.20
N MET A 294 16.58 7.18 59.07
CA MET A 294 16.33 5.80 58.60
C MET A 294 14.82 5.61 58.33
N ASN A 295 14.42 4.62 57.50
CA ASN A 295 13.11 3.93 57.50
C ASN A 295 11.83 4.76 57.12
N THR A 296 10.65 4.20 56.74
CA THR A 296 10.18 2.80 56.47
C THR A 296 8.96 2.80 55.52
N ASP A 297 8.72 1.68 54.82
CA ASP A 297 7.44 1.25 54.22
C ASP A 297 6.36 0.86 55.28
N PRO A 298 5.07 0.58 54.95
CA PRO A 298 4.32 0.82 53.70
C PRO A 298 2.86 1.37 53.86
N ASN A 299 2.21 1.69 52.72
CA ASN A 299 0.78 1.52 52.36
C ASN A 299 -0.38 1.99 53.30
N PHE A 300 -1.12 3.04 52.89
CA PHE A 300 -2.58 3.22 53.14
C PHE A 300 -3.18 4.22 52.11
N GLY A 301 -4.51 4.35 52.01
CA GLY A 301 -5.19 5.25 51.05
C GLY A 301 -6.59 5.72 51.47
N VAL A 302 -7.35 6.31 50.52
CA VAL A 302 -8.66 7.01 50.69
C VAL A 302 -8.49 8.37 51.40
N SER A 303 -9.19 9.48 51.10
CA SER A 303 -10.39 9.78 50.27
C SER A 303 -10.06 10.93 49.27
N SER A 304 -10.95 11.62 48.53
CA SER A 304 -12.43 11.69 48.49
C SER A 304 -12.95 12.21 47.13
N SER A 305 -14.27 12.37 47.00
CA SER A 305 -14.98 12.88 45.80
C SER A 305 -15.65 14.25 46.02
N SER A 306 -16.01 14.91 44.91
CA SER A 306 -17.01 16.00 44.87
C SER A 306 -17.88 15.87 43.60
N HIS A 307 -19.15 15.51 43.77
CA HIS A 307 -20.13 15.52 42.69
C HIS A 307 -20.59 16.95 42.39
N TYR A 308 -20.77 17.28 41.11
CA TYR A 308 -21.61 18.38 40.67
C TYR A 308 -22.39 17.93 39.44
N GLU A 309 -23.66 17.57 39.62
CA GLU A 309 -24.52 17.17 38.50
C GLU A 309 -25.11 18.39 37.80
N SER A 310 -24.98 18.45 36.48
CA SER A 310 -25.71 19.38 35.64
C SER A 310 -26.64 18.60 34.71
N VAL A 311 -27.94 18.82 34.91
CA VAL A 311 -29.09 18.20 34.25
C VAL A 311 -28.89 18.02 32.73
N GLY A 312 -29.11 16.80 32.19
CA GLY A 312 -29.31 16.66 30.73
C GLY A 312 -29.25 15.27 30.11
N SER A 313 -28.34 14.39 30.50
CA SER A 313 -28.21 13.06 29.86
C SER A 313 -27.48 12.05 30.74
N ASN A 314 -28.19 11.03 31.26
CA ASN A 314 -27.53 9.82 31.76
C ASN A 314 -28.45 8.59 31.88
N GLN A 315 -29.76 8.76 32.15
CA GLN A 315 -30.64 7.60 32.35
C GLN A 315 -30.84 6.78 31.05
N THR A 316 -31.11 7.46 29.93
CA THR A 316 -31.17 6.84 28.59
C THR A 316 -29.82 6.26 28.17
N LEU A 317 -28.72 6.98 28.42
CA LEU A 317 -27.37 6.51 28.13
C LEU A 317 -27.03 5.24 28.92
N GLY A 318 -27.39 5.18 30.20
CA GLY A 318 -27.22 3.99 31.05
C GLY A 318 -28.03 2.78 30.60
N ILE A 319 -29.18 2.98 29.94
CA ILE A 319 -29.94 1.92 29.29
C ILE A 319 -29.22 1.45 28.02
N LEU A 320 -28.83 2.36 27.13
CA LEU A 320 -28.15 2.04 25.86
C LEU A 320 -26.79 1.36 26.10
N LEU A 321 -25.99 1.86 27.04
CA LEU A 321 -24.70 1.26 27.41
C LEU A 321 -24.82 -0.16 27.97
N ARG A 322 -25.98 -0.51 28.56
CA ARG A 322 -26.27 -1.85 29.09
C ARG A 322 -27.07 -2.74 28.12
N SER A 323 -27.49 -2.21 26.97
CA SER A 323 -28.20 -2.99 25.95
C SER A 323 -27.28 -4.06 25.34
N PRO A 324 -27.62 -5.35 25.42
CA PRO A 324 -26.82 -6.43 24.83
C PRO A 324 -26.85 -6.37 23.29
N HIS A 325 -27.97 -5.92 22.70
CA HIS A 325 -28.12 -5.73 21.24
C HIS A 325 -27.24 -4.60 20.67
N LEU A 326 -26.59 -3.82 21.54
CA LEU A 326 -25.64 -2.78 21.15
C LEU A 326 -24.20 -3.15 21.56
N GLN A 327 -23.90 -4.39 21.95
CA GLN A 327 -22.50 -4.82 22.12
C GLN A 327 -21.92 -5.18 20.75
N GLY A 328 -20.62 -4.90 20.53
CA GLY A 328 -19.98 -4.95 19.21
C GLY A 328 -20.22 -3.70 18.36
N ASN A 329 -21.48 -3.27 18.21
CA ASN A 329 -21.87 -2.16 17.32
C ASN A 329 -21.71 -0.77 17.96
N ARG A 330 -20.59 -0.50 18.66
CA ARG A 330 -20.29 0.82 19.25
C ARG A 330 -18.95 1.32 18.76
N ILE A 331 -18.95 2.48 18.10
CA ILE A 331 -17.75 3.21 17.74
C ILE A 331 -17.25 3.98 18.98
N PRO A 332 -15.95 3.92 19.35
CA PRO A 332 -15.38 4.78 20.38
C PRO A 332 -15.55 6.26 20.04
N TYR A 333 -15.86 7.10 21.02
CA TYR A 333 -16.08 8.53 20.77
C TYR A 333 -14.84 9.23 20.18
N ASP A 334 -13.65 8.81 20.62
CA ASP A 334 -12.37 9.35 20.15
C ASP A 334 -12.02 8.93 18.71
N ASN A 335 -12.80 8.01 18.12
CA ASN A 335 -12.69 7.60 16.72
C ASN A 335 -13.71 8.33 15.81
N LEU A 336 -14.50 9.29 16.33
CA LEU A 336 -15.44 10.10 15.56
C LEU A 336 -14.87 11.50 15.34
N ILE A 337 -14.65 11.86 14.07
CA ILE A 337 -14.14 13.18 13.67
C ILE A 337 -15.32 14.02 13.20
N PHE A 338 -15.74 14.98 14.02
CA PHE A 338 -16.90 15.82 13.73
C PHE A 338 -16.52 16.97 12.78
N GLU A 339 -16.85 16.84 11.50
CA GLU A 339 -16.47 17.81 10.46
C GLU A 339 -17.27 19.12 10.54
N SER A 340 -18.60 19.03 10.61
CA SER A 340 -19.47 20.21 10.60
C SER A 340 -20.80 20.00 11.32
N GLU A 341 -21.31 21.05 11.97
CA GLU A 341 -22.60 21.03 12.65
C GLU A 341 -23.73 21.28 11.64
N LEU A 342 -24.59 20.27 11.45
CA LEU A 342 -25.71 20.32 10.51
C LEU A 342 -26.99 20.89 11.16
N SER A 343 -27.19 20.68 12.47
CA SER A 343 -28.34 21.22 13.20
C SER A 343 -28.16 21.15 14.72
N ARG A 344 -28.77 22.08 15.46
CA ARG A 344 -28.73 22.15 16.93
C ARG A 344 -30.10 22.46 17.52
N GLY A 345 -30.53 21.62 18.46
CA GLY A 345 -31.75 21.80 19.26
C GLY A 345 -31.46 21.88 20.75
N ALA A 346 -32.51 22.06 21.56
CA ALA A 346 -32.41 22.25 23.01
C ALA A 346 -31.91 21.01 23.80
N SER A 347 -31.70 19.86 23.14
CA SER A 347 -31.27 18.61 23.79
C SER A 347 -30.44 17.69 22.88
N GLY A 348 -29.85 18.23 21.81
CA GLY A 348 -29.06 17.45 20.86
C GLY A 348 -28.48 18.30 19.73
N VAL A 349 -27.40 17.78 19.11
CA VAL A 349 -26.72 18.39 17.97
C VAL A 349 -26.47 17.28 16.94
N VAL A 350 -26.74 17.57 15.67
CA VAL A 350 -26.49 16.68 14.53
C VAL A 350 -25.25 17.19 13.81
N TRP A 351 -24.32 16.29 13.53
CA TRP A 351 -23.04 16.57 12.89
C TRP A 351 -22.89 15.73 11.63
N LEU A 352 -22.10 16.24 10.69
CA LEU A 352 -21.39 15.44 9.69
C LEU A 352 -20.13 14.88 10.36
N CYS A 353 -19.89 13.58 10.19
CA CYS A 353 -18.81 12.81 10.79
C CYS A 353 -18.31 11.74 9.81
#